data_AF-A0A662DJI9-F1
#
_entry.id   AF-A0A662DJI9-F1
#
_cell.length_a   1.000
_cell.length_b   1.000
_cell.length_c   1.000
_cell.angle_alpha   90.00
_cell.angle_beta   90.00
_cell.angle_gamma   90.00
#
_symmetry.space_group_name_H-M   'P 1'
#
loop_
_entity.id
_entity.type
_entity.pdbx_description
1 polymer ?
#
loop_
_entity_poly.entity_id
_entity_poly.type
_entity_poly.pdbx_seq_one_letter_code
_entity_poly.pdbx_strand_id
1 'polypeptide(L)' 'QINLGFYPAGDAYFYSNPWPFDGDALLAVELPDGAQWNTDGWEGSMFKYADLVGQPDGVERFLEFAGAVFDASSPLLTR' A
#
# COMPACT_ATOMS: atom_id res chain seq x y z
N GLN A 1 -7.06 -2.58 12.24
CA GLN A 1 -5.68 -3.12 12.11
C GLN A 1 -5.12 -2.75 10.73
N ILE A 2 -3.81 -2.65 10.57
CA ILE A 2 -3.17 -2.56 9.24
C ILE A 2 -2.06 -3.60 9.17
N ASN A 3 -2.10 -4.44 8.14
CA ASN A 3 -1.01 -5.37 7.83
C ASN A 3 -0.12 -4.74 6.76
N LEU A 4 1.20 -4.82 6.94
CA LEU A 4 2.20 -4.48 5.93
C LEU A 4 3.05 -5.72 5.68
N GLY A 5 3.23 -6.10 4.41
CA GLY A 5 3.91 -7.33 4.06
C GLY A 5 4.60 -7.28 2.70
N PHE A 6 5.27 -8.37 2.38
CA PHE A 6 5.99 -8.56 1.12
C PHE A 6 5.61 -9.91 0.51
N TYR A 7 5.20 -9.89 -0.75
CA TYR A 7 4.97 -11.08 -1.55
C TYR A 7 6.19 -11.32 -2.45
N PRO A 8 6.99 -12.38 -2.22
CA PRO A 8 8.29 -12.56 -2.88
C PRO A 8 8.24 -13.34 -4.20
N ALA A 9 7.08 -13.90 -4.58
CA ALA A 9 6.97 -14.78 -5.74
C ALA A 9 6.46 -14.03 -6.98
N GLY A 10 6.78 -14.57 -8.17
CA GLY A 10 6.35 -13.98 -9.45
C GLY A 10 6.77 -12.51 -9.57
N ASP A 11 5.82 -11.65 -9.94
CA ASP A 11 6.00 -10.20 -9.90
C ASP A 11 5.91 -9.72 -8.44
N ALA A 12 7.04 -9.76 -7.72
CA ALA A 12 7.10 -9.45 -6.31
C ALA A 12 6.60 -8.02 -5.98
N TYR A 13 5.94 -7.86 -4.83
CA TYR A 13 5.39 -6.56 -4.39
C TYR A 13 5.32 -6.46 -2.87
N PHE A 14 5.40 -5.23 -2.37
CA PHE A 14 4.95 -4.89 -1.03
C PHE A 14 3.44 -4.66 -1.04
N TYR A 15 2.78 -5.02 0.05
CA TYR A 15 1.35 -4.78 0.19
C TYR A 15 0.99 -4.24 1.56
N SER A 16 -0.10 -3.49 1.60
CA SER A 16 -0.77 -3.13 2.84
C SER A 16 -2.25 -3.49 2.77
N ASN A 17 -2.77 -4.10 3.83
CA ASN A 17 -4.17 -4.52 3.93
C ASN A 17 -4.76 -3.93 5.22
N PRO A 18 -5.44 -2.75 5.13
CA PRO A 18 -6.15 -2.17 6.25
C PRO A 18 -7.47 -2.90 6.51
N TRP A 19 -7.84 -3.00 7.79
CA TRP A 19 -9.12 -3.53 8.23
C TRP A 19 -9.75 -2.61 9.28
N PRO A 20 -11.01 -2.17 9.08
CA PRO A 20 -11.87 -2.43 7.91
C PRO A 20 -11.34 -1.75 6.63
N PHE A 21 -11.71 -2.30 5.46
CA PHE A 21 -11.49 -1.65 4.17
C PHE A 21 -12.74 -0.86 3.77
N ASP A 22 -12.72 0.46 3.97
CA ASP A 22 -13.78 1.36 3.52
C ASP A 22 -13.44 1.86 2.12
N GLY A 23 -14.01 1.23 1.09
CA GLY A 23 -13.68 1.52 -0.31
C GLY A 23 -13.95 2.96 -0.73
N ASP A 24 -15.02 3.57 -0.22
CA ASP A 24 -15.36 4.97 -0.55
C ASP A 24 -14.33 5.95 0.02
N ALA A 25 -13.84 5.68 1.23
CA ALA A 25 -12.83 6.51 1.88
C ALA A 25 -11.42 6.27 1.33
N LEU A 26 -11.03 4.99 1.16
CA LEU A 26 -9.66 4.62 0.80
C LEU A 26 -9.36 4.85 -0.68
N LEU A 27 -10.27 4.45 -1.58
CA LEU A 27 -10.03 4.56 -3.03
C LEU A 27 -10.08 6.02 -3.52
N ALA A 28 -10.59 6.95 -2.70
CA ALA A 28 -10.55 8.38 -2.98
C ALA A 28 -9.16 9.02 -2.72
N VAL A 29 -8.27 8.32 -2.02
CA VAL A 29 -6.90 8.79 -1.73
C VAL A 29 -5.95 8.31 -2.82
N GLU A 30 -5.29 9.26 -3.49
CA GLU A 30 -4.20 8.95 -4.40
C GLU A 30 -2.98 8.43 -3.61
N LEU A 31 -2.39 7.34 -4.08
CA LEU A 31 -1.15 6.81 -3.52
C LEU A 31 0.08 7.39 -4.25
N PRO A 32 1.27 7.33 -3.63
CA PRO A 32 2.51 7.75 -4.27
C PRO A 32 2.78 7.02 -5.59
N ASP A 33 3.58 7.65 -6.46
CA ASP A 33 3.90 7.12 -7.79
C ASP A 33 4.49 5.69 -7.75
N GLY A 34 3.88 4.80 -8.53
CA GLY A 34 4.19 3.36 -8.58
C GLY A 34 3.38 2.49 -7.61
N ALA A 35 2.71 3.08 -6.62
CA ALA A 35 1.79 2.39 -5.74
C ALA A 35 0.34 2.49 -6.25
N GLN A 36 -0.49 1.50 -5.92
CA GLN A 36 -1.90 1.47 -6.32
C GLN A 36 -2.77 0.74 -5.29
N TRP A 37 -4.04 1.10 -5.21
CA TRP A 37 -5.05 0.28 -4.54
C TRP A 37 -5.35 -0.96 -5.39
N ASN A 38 -5.68 -2.07 -4.73
CA ASN A 38 -6.11 -3.32 -5.30
C ASN A 38 -7.50 -3.67 -4.76
N THR A 39 -8.38 -4.05 -5.68
CA THR A 39 -9.74 -4.51 -5.39
C THR A 39 -10.07 -5.82 -6.11
N ASP A 40 -9.12 -6.38 -6.88
CA ASP A 40 -9.29 -7.66 -7.56
C ASP A 40 -8.71 -8.81 -6.72
N GLY A 41 -9.57 -9.74 -6.33
CA GLY A 41 -9.24 -10.91 -5.49
C GLY A 41 -8.99 -10.61 -4.01
N TRP A 42 -8.49 -9.43 -3.66
CA TRP A 42 -8.30 -8.95 -2.28
C TRP A 42 -8.30 -7.42 -2.22
N GLU A 43 -8.56 -6.85 -1.05
CA GLU A 43 -8.65 -5.40 -0.87
C GLU A 43 -7.40 -4.85 -0.16
N GLY A 44 -6.78 -3.80 -0.69
CA GLY A 44 -5.63 -3.17 -0.04
C GLY A 44 -4.79 -2.41 -1.05
N SER A 45 -3.50 -2.28 -0.82
CA SER A 45 -2.60 -1.53 -1.70
C SER A 45 -1.33 -2.31 -2.01
N MET A 46 -0.74 -2.01 -3.16
CA MET A 46 0.44 -2.69 -3.68
C MET A 46 1.49 -1.68 -4.15
N PHE A 47 2.76 -2.01 -3.97
CA PHE A 47 3.89 -1.35 -4.62
C PHE A 47 4.83 -2.41 -5.16
N LYS A 48 4.99 -2.48 -6.49
CA LYS A 48 5.84 -3.48 -7.13
C LYS A 48 7.29 -3.32 -6.67
N TYR A 49 7.92 -4.44 -6.35
CA TYR A 49 9.31 -4.46 -5.93
C TYR A 49 10.26 -3.96 -7.03
N ALA A 50 9.94 -4.26 -8.29
CA ALA A 50 10.72 -3.83 -9.44
C ALA A 50 10.84 -2.30 -9.58
N ASP A 51 9.87 -1.55 -9.06
CA ASP A 51 9.86 -0.08 -9.12
C ASP A 51 10.70 0.55 -7.99
N LEU A 52 11.13 -0.26 -7.02
CA LEU A 52 11.90 0.18 -5.85
C LEU A 52 13.35 -0.32 -5.87
N VAL A 53 13.56 -1.56 -6.33
CA VAL A 53 14.86 -2.22 -6.27
C VAL A 53 15.89 -1.49 -7.13
N GLY A 54 17.06 -1.20 -6.54
CA GLY A 54 18.16 -0.54 -7.24
C GLY A 54 17.97 0.96 -7.46
N GLN A 55 16.83 1.53 -7.09
CA GLN A 55 16.64 2.98 -7.10
C GLN A 55 17.41 3.62 -5.94
N PRO A 56 18.09 4.77 -6.15
CA PRO A 56 18.79 5.48 -5.08
C PRO A 56 17.90 5.87 -3.89
N ASP A 57 16.60 6.08 -4.15
CA ASP A 57 15.56 6.50 -3.21
C ASP A 57 14.53 5.40 -2.92
N GLY A 58 14.84 4.13 -3.23
CA GLY A 58 13.86 3.04 -3.13
C GLY A 58 13.32 2.81 -1.72
N VAL A 59 14.13 3.06 -0.68
CA VAL A 59 13.68 2.94 0.72
C VAL A 59 12.73 4.08 1.07
N GLU A 60 13.07 5.30 0.67
CA GLU A 60 12.26 6.50 0.88
C GLU A 60 10.90 6.36 0.21
N ARG A 61 10.87 5.92 -1.05
CA ARG A 61 9.62 5.64 -1.78
C ARG A 61 8.76 4.57 -1.10
N PHE A 62 9.38 3.51 -0.56
CA PHE A 62 8.65 2.51 0.21
C PHE A 62 8.03 3.09 1.50
N LEU A 63 8.77 3.95 2.20
CA LEU A 63 8.29 4.62 3.41
C LEU A 63 7.16 5.60 3.10
N GLU A 64 7.25 6.35 2.00
CA GLU A 64 6.17 7.22 1.52
C GLU A 64 4.89 6.43 1.25
N PHE A 65 5.01 5.27 0.59
CA PHE A 65 3.88 4.36 0.38
C PHE A 65 3.28 3.87 1.70
N ALA A 66 4.10 3.37 2.62
CA ALA A 66 3.62 2.84 3.90
C ALA A 66 2.95 3.95 4.75
N GLY A 67 3.51 5.16 4.73
CA GLY A 67 2.96 6.34 5.39
C GLY A 67 1.62 6.77 4.78
N ALA A 68 1.54 6.88 3.45
CA ALA A 68 0.31 7.27 2.77
C ALA A 68 -0.86 6.31 3.07
N VAL A 69 -0.60 5.00 3.06
CA VAL A 69 -1.63 4.01 3.39
C VAL A 69 -2.02 4.08 4.86
N PHE A 70 -1.05 4.28 5.76
CA PHE A 70 -1.34 4.47 7.18
C PHE A 70 -2.21 5.71 7.42
N ASP A 71 -1.84 6.85 6.86
CA ASP A 71 -2.57 8.11 7.01
C ASP A 71 -4.00 8.00 6.48
N ALA A 72 -4.19 7.38 5.31
CA ALA A 72 -5.51 7.12 4.73
C ALA A 72 -6.37 6.20 5.61
N SER A 73 -5.76 5.19 6.20
CA SER A 73 -6.47 4.14 6.95
C SER A 73 -6.69 4.51 8.42
N SER A 74 -5.81 5.32 9.01
CA SER A 74 -5.81 5.65 10.44
C SER A 74 -7.16 6.17 10.99
N PRO A 75 -7.95 6.98 10.27
CA PRO A 75 -9.24 7.46 10.76
C PRO A 75 -10.30 6.36 10.85
N LEU A 76 -10.07 5.22 10.19
CA LEU A 76 -10.97 4.06 10.14
C LEU A 76 -10.61 3.03 11.21
N LEU A 77 -9.41 3.10 11.81
CA LEU A 77 -8.93 2.11 12.79
C LEU A 77 -9.48 2.29 14.20
N THR A 78 -9.99 3.49 14.51
CA THR A 78 -10.52 3.86 15.83
C THR A 78 -12.03 3.75 15.92
N ARG A 79 -12.68 3.27 14.85
CA ARG A 79 -14.11 3.01 14.79
C ARG A 79 -14.47 1.60 15.23
#